data_AF-A0A382DC01-F1
#
_entry.id   AF-A0A382DC01-F1
#
_cell.length_a   1.000
_cell.length_b   1.000
_cell.length_c   1.000
_cell.angle_alpha   90.00
_cell.angle_beta   90.00
_cell.angle_gamma   90.00
#
_symmetry.space_group_name_H-M   'P 1'
#
loop_
_entity.id
_entity.type
_entity.pdbx_description
1 polymer ?
#
loop_
_entity_poly.entity_id
_entity_poly.type
_entity_poly.pdbx_seq_one_letter_code
_entity_poly.pdbx_strand_id
1 'polypeptide(L)' 'MSNVVDIMVFLTDIKNEFKNFNSIYSEYLEGYEVTRTTIEVGALPTPILVEFKVV' A
#
# COMPACT_ATOMS: atom_id res chain seq x y z
N MET A 1 14.87 3.10 0.66
CA MET A 1 13.76 3.88 0.07
C MET A 1 14.21 5.20 -0.59
N SER A 2 15.49 5.56 -0.60
CA SER A 2 15.95 6.88 -1.09
C SER A 2 15.67 7.21 -2.56
N ASN A 3 15.30 6.22 -3.38
CA ASN A 3 14.99 6.41 -4.80
C ASN A 3 13.53 6.08 -5.13
N VAL A 4 12.71 5.77 -4.14
CA VAL A 4 11.28 5.52 -4.35
C VAL A 4 10.58 6.86 -4.44
N VAL A 5 9.83 7.06 -5.51
CA VAL A 5 9.11 8.32 -5.76
C VAL A 5 7.61 8.13 -5.67
N ASP A 6 7.09 6.97 -6.08
CA ASP A 6 5.66 6.69 -6.09
C ASP A 6 5.35 5.25 -5.67
N ILE A 7 4.29 5.10 -4.86
CA ILE A 7 3.78 3.81 -4.41
C ILE A 7 2.29 3.71 -4.72
N MET A 8 1.95 2.72 -5.55
CA MET A 8 0.58 2.31 -5.81
C MET A 8 0.26 1.04 -5.02
N VAL A 9 -0.76 1.12 -4.18
CA VAL A 9 -1.19 0.05 -3.28
C VAL A 9 -2.54 -0.47 -3.76
N PHE A 10 -2.62 -1.78 -3.98
CA PHE A 10 -3.85 -2.48 -4.31
C PHE A 10 -4.28 -3.30 -3.10
N LEU A 11 -5.46 -3.03 -2.55
CA LEU A 11 -6.06 -3.78 -1.45
C LEU A 11 -7.30 -4.52 -1.92
N THR A 12 -7.54 -5.72 -1.41
CA THR A 12 -8.79 -6.47 -1.72
C THR A 12 -9.94 -6.17 -0.75
N ASP A 13 -9.65 -5.57 0.41
CA ASP A 13 -10.63 -5.18 1.43
C ASP A 13 -10.18 -3.91 2.16
N ILE A 14 -10.46 -2.74 1.57
CA ILE A 14 -10.12 -1.45 2.20
C ILE A 14 -10.99 -1.22 3.43
N LYS A 15 -12.27 -1.59 3.37
CA LYS A 15 -13.22 -1.27 4.42
C LYS A 15 -12.80 -1.82 5.78
N ASN A 16 -12.30 -3.06 5.81
CA ASN A 16 -11.91 -3.70 7.06
C ASN A 16 -10.41 -3.53 7.37
N GLU A 17 -9.53 -3.53 6.35
CA GLU A 17 -8.09 -3.66 6.57
C GLU A 17 -7.30 -2.37 6.41
N PHE A 18 -7.89 -1.27 5.91
CA PHE A 18 -7.14 -0.04 5.65
C PHE A 18 -6.47 0.55 6.90
N LYS A 19 -7.10 0.44 8.07
CA LYS A 19 -6.52 0.93 9.32
C LYS A 19 -5.29 0.12 9.73
N ASN A 20 -5.37 -1.20 9.63
CA ASN A 20 -4.25 -2.10 9.95
C ASN A 20 -3.10 -1.87 8.96
N PHE A 21 -3.42 -1.83 7.67
CA PHE A 21 -2.48 -1.50 6.60
C PHE A 21 -1.78 -0.16 6.85
N ASN A 22 -2.53 0.91 7.16
CA ASN A 22 -1.96 2.23 7.34
C ASN A 22 -1.07 2.32 8.59
N SER A 23 -1.38 1.57 9.66
CA SER A 23 -0.51 1.51 10.84
C SER A 23 0.87 0.95 10.50
N ILE A 24 0.89 -0.15 9.75
CA ILE A 24 2.13 -0.79 9.30
C ILE A 24 2.85 0.13 8.31
N TYR A 25 2.13 0.63 7.30
CA TYR A 25 2.69 1.50 6.26
C TYR A 25 3.41 2.74 6.84
N SER A 26 2.82 3.38 7.86
CA SER A 26 3.43 4.54 8.51
C SER A 26 4.73 4.22 9.24
N GLU A 27 4.88 3.04 9.83
CA GLU A 27 6.10 2.62 10.52
C GLU A 27 7.27 2.46 9.54
N TYR A 28 7.01 1.94 8.34
CA TYR A 28 8.05 1.71 7.33
C TYR A 28 8.44 2.95 6.53
N LEU A 29 7.54 3.93 6.41
CA LEU A 29 7.74 5.13 5.60
C LEU A 29 7.95 6.41 6.40
N GLU A 30 8.10 6.29 7.71
CA GLU A 30 8.49 7.42 8.56
C GLU A 30 9.81 8.03 8.05
N GLY A 31 9.78 9.32 7.76
CA GLY A 31 10.93 10.07 7.23
C GLY A 31 11.11 10.02 5.70
N TYR A 32 10.22 9.37 4.96
CA TYR A 32 10.26 9.35 3.48
C TYR A 32 9.06 10.11 2.88
N GLU A 33 9.35 11.12 2.07
CA GLU A 33 8.33 11.90 1.34
C GLU A 33 8.01 11.25 -0.01
N VAL A 34 7.26 10.15 0.02
CA VAL A 34 6.80 9.44 -1.19
C VAL A 34 5.34 9.76 -1.48
N THR A 35 4.96 9.82 -2.77
CA THR A 35 3.54 9.87 -3.12
C THR A 35 2.90 8.49 -2.98
N ARG A 36 1.64 8.47 -2.53
CA ARG A 36 0.90 7.22 -2.33
C ARG A 36 -0.49 7.32 -2.93
N THR A 37 -0.85 6.30 -3.72
CA THR A 37 -2.22 6.03 -4.12
C THR A 37 -2.65 4.65 -3.63
N THR A 38 -3.76 4.57 -2.91
CA THR A 38 -4.35 3.29 -2.46
C THR A 38 -5.71 3.11 -3.08
N ILE A 39 -5.94 1.97 -3.75
CA ILE A 39 -7.21 1.61 -4.38
C ILE A 39 -7.66 0.22 -3.95
N GLU A 40 -8.98 0.03 -3.94
CA GLU A 40 -9.58 -1.30 -3.76
C GLU A 40 -9.71 -1.99 -5.12
N VAL A 41 -9.37 -3.28 -5.18
CA VAL A 41 -9.53 -4.13 -6.35
C VAL A 41 -10.30 -5.40 -5.97
N GLY A 42 -11.08 -5.93 -6.92
CA GLY A 42 -11.90 -7.11 -6.65
C GLY A 42 -11.10 -8.41 -6.40
N ALA A 43 -9.88 -8.51 -6.94
CA ALA A 43 -8.99 -9.66 -6.74
C ALA A 43 -7.54 -9.31 -7.12
N LEU A 44 -6.60 -10.11 -6.61
CA LEU A 44 -5.17 -10.10 -6.95
C LEU A 44 -4.76 -11.47 -7.54
N PRO A 45 -3.59 -11.59 -8.21
CA PRO A 45 -3.16 -12.83 -8.88
C PRO A 45 -2.99 -14.04 -7.96
N THR A 46 -2.76 -13.79 -6.66
CA THR A 46 -2.67 -14.81 -5.60
C THR A 46 -3.62 -14.42 -4.46
N PRO A 47 -3.98 -15.34 -3.53
CA PRO A 47 -4.87 -15.03 -2.41
C PRO A 47 -4.13 -14.21 -1.32
N ILE A 48 -3.72 -13.01 -1.69
CA ILE A 48 -3.04 -12.02 -0.84
C ILE A 48 -3.96 -10.81 -0.64
N LEU A 49 -3.78 -10.14 0.49
CA LEU A 49 -4.60 -8.97 0.87
C LEU A 49 -4.15 -7.68 0.19
N VAL A 50 -2.85 -7.56 -0.10
CA VAL A 50 -2.22 -6.33 -0.57
C VAL A 50 -1.15 -6.62 -1.62
N GLU A 51 -1.07 -5.79 -2.65
CA GLU A 51 0.01 -5.76 -3.63
C GLU A 51 0.54 -4.33 -3.78
N PHE A 52 1.85 -4.20 -4.02
CA PHE A 52 2.51 -2.92 -4.22
C PHE A 52 3.16 -2.85 -5.59
N LYS A 53 2.97 -1.72 -6.26
CA LYS A 53 3.78 -1.30 -7.40
C LYS A 53 4.57 -0.06 -7.01
N VAL A 54 5.88 -0.10 -7.23
CA VAL A 54 6.84 0.93 -6.77
C VAL A 54 7.60 1.46 -7.97
N VAL A 55 7.76 2.78 -8.03
CA VAL A 55 8.60 3.51 -9.01
C VAL A 55 9.75 4.18 -8.30
#